data_AF-A0A8T5C0N5-F1
#
_entry.id   AF-A0A8T5C0N5-F1
#
_cell.length_a   1.000
_cell.length_b   1.000
_cell.length_c   1.000
_cell.angle_alpha   90.00
_cell.angle_beta   90.00
_cell.angle_gamma   90.00
#
_symmetry.space_group_name_H-M   'P 1'
#
loop_
_entity.id
_entity.type
_entity.pdbx_description
1 polymer ?
#
loop_
_entity_poly.entity_id
_entity_poly.type
_entity_poly.pdbx_seq_one_letter_code
_entity_poly.pdbx_strand_id
1 'polypeptide(L)' 'MTYYPTCAVCRMEVDPSEDYVSVEAEYRFTADRNDVDDYYLHWRCAMSVFDGWGEP' A
#
# COMPACT_ATOMS: atom_id res chain seq x y z
N MET A 1 -4.40 10.07 -20.21
CA MET A 1 -3.70 8.88 -19.71
C MET A 1 -4.09 8.75 -18.26
N THR A 2 -4.92 7.77 -17.93
CA THR A 2 -5.21 7.43 -16.54
C THR A 2 -3.96 6.72 -16.00
N TYR A 3 -3.36 7.23 -14.94
CA TYR A 3 -2.24 6.57 -14.28
C TYR A 3 -2.80 5.61 -13.24
N TYR A 4 -2.48 4.32 -13.37
CA TYR A 4 -2.85 3.32 -12.40
C TYR A 4 -1.66 3.03 -11.47
N PRO A 5 -1.85 3.13 -10.15
CA PRO A 5 -0.77 2.82 -9.22
C PRO A 5 -0.41 1.33 -9.30
N THR A 6 0.83 1.00 -9.00
CA THR A 6 1.30 -0.39 -9.00
C THR A 6 1.14 -1.01 -7.61
N CYS A 7 0.60 -2.23 -7.56
CA CYS A 7 0.48 -2.99 -6.33
C CYS A 7 1.87 -3.27 -5.74
N ALA A 8 2.10 -2.84 -4.50
CA ALA A 8 3.41 -3.02 -3.86
C ALA A 8 3.77 -4.50 -3.60
N VAL A 9 2.77 -5.40 -3.57
CA VAL A 9 2.95 -6.84 -3.33
C VAL A 9 3.19 -7.61 -4.63
N CYS A 10 2.26 -7.55 -5.59
CA CYS A 10 2.31 -8.39 -6.79
C CYS A 10 2.89 -7.69 -8.03
N ARG A 11 3.17 -6.38 -7.94
CA ARG A 11 3.72 -5.53 -9.03
C ARG A 11 2.84 -5.37 -10.26
N MET A 12 1.58 -5.80 -10.19
CA MET A 12 0.57 -5.54 -11.22
C MET A 12 -0.14 -4.21 -10.96
N GLU A 13 -0.72 -3.61 -12.00
CA GLU A 13 -1.52 -2.38 -11.88
C GLU A 13 -2.73 -2.60 -10.97
N VAL A 14 -3.04 -1.59 -10.16
CA VAL A 14 -4.25 -1.51 -9.33
C VAL A 14 -5.21 -0.57 -10.04
N ASP A 15 -6.40 -1.08 -10.38
CA ASP A 15 -7.48 -0.24 -10.87
C ASP A 15 -8.14 0.46 -9.67
N PRO A 16 -8.11 1.81 -9.56
CA PRO A 16 -8.72 2.56 -8.47
C PRO A 16 -10.25 2.49 -8.46
N SER A 17 -10.88 2.00 -9.54
CA SER A 17 -12.31 1.74 -9.59
C SER A 17 -12.71 0.39 -8.97
N GLU A 18 -11.73 -0.48 -8.70
CA GLU A 18 -11.90 -1.74 -7.97
C GLU A 18 -11.56 -1.57 -6.47
N ASP A 19 -11.86 -2.57 -5.65
CA ASP A 19 -11.50 -2.57 -4.23
C ASP A 19 -9.97 -2.63 -4.04
N TYR A 20 -9.43 -1.59 -3.42
CA TYR A 20 -8.00 -1.47 -3.10
C TYR A 20 -7.78 -0.95 -1.68
N VAL A 21 -6.55 -1.13 -1.19
CA VAL A 21 -6.09 -0.59 0.10
C VAL A 21 -4.88 0.31 -0.16
N SER A 22 -4.87 1.49 0.47
CA SER A 22 -3.69 2.36 0.54
C SER A 22 -3.04 2.25 1.92
N VAL A 23 -1.71 2.23 1.95
CA VAL A 23 -0.91 2.13 3.16
C VAL A 23 0.09 3.27 3.18
N GLU A 24 -0.05 4.14 4.18
CA GLU A 24 0.95 5.17 4.49
C GLU A 24 2.06 4.52 5.32
N ALA A 25 3.30 4.62 4.85
CA ALA A 25 4.47 4.11 5.57
C ALA A 25 5.41 5.25 5.96
N GLU A 26 5.65 5.38 7.26
CA GLU A 26 6.62 6.33 7.81
C GLU A 26 7.97 5.64 8.06
N TYR A 27 9.05 6.17 7.48
CA TYR A 27 10.40 5.66 7.72
C TYR A 27 11.05 6.36 8.91
N ARG A 28 11.20 5.62 10.03
CA ARG A 28 11.76 6.17 11.28
C ARG A 28 13.26 6.55 11.22
N PHE A 29 14.00 6.12 10.19
CA PHE A 29 15.46 6.22 10.12
C PHE A 29 16.03 7.01 8.92
N THR A 30 15.20 7.60 8.07
CA THR A 30 15.66 8.56 7.07
C THR A 30 15.90 9.91 7.73
N ALA A 31 16.87 10.67 7.24
CA ALA A 31 17.26 11.96 7.82
C ALA A 31 16.16 13.04 7.76
N ASP A 32 15.03 12.73 7.12
CA ASP A 32 13.85 13.57 7.00
C ASP A 32 12.65 12.87 7.65
N ARG A 33 12.14 13.45 8.75
CA ARG A 33 11.03 12.89 9.53
C ARG A 33 9.66 13.07 8.87
N ASN A 34 9.61 13.68 7.68
CA ASN A 34 8.38 14.00 6.96
C ASN A 34 8.19 13.18 5.67
N ASP A 35 9.06 12.20 5.38
CA ASP A 35 8.91 11.37 4.20
C ASP A 35 7.92 10.23 4.48
N VAL A 36 6.67 10.44 4.05
CA VAL A 36 5.59 9.45 4.09
C VAL A 36 5.43 8.92 2.66
N ASP A 37 5.62 7.61 2.49
CA ASP A 37 5.36 6.95 1.21
C ASP A 37 3.97 6.31 1.21
N ASP A 38 3.22 6.57 0.14
CA ASP A 38 1.92 5.95 -0.13
C ASP A 38 2.08 4.70 -0.99
N TYR A 39 1.61 3.55 -0.47
CA TYR A 39 1.61 2.29 -1.20
C TYR A 39 0.19 1.82 -1.48
N TYR A 40 -0.03 1.32 -2.71
CA TYR A 40 -1.32 0.77 -3.14
C TYR A 40 -1.25 -0.75 -3.20
N LEU A 41 -2.33 -1.41 -2.78
CA LEU A 41 -2.47 -2.85 -2.73
C LEU A 41 -3.82 -3.26 -3.30
N HIS A 42 -3.86 -4.34 -4.09
CA HIS A 42 -5.13 -5.04 -4.34
C HIS A 42 -5.70 -5.55 -3.02
N TRP A 43 -7.03 -5.53 -2.87
CA TRP A 43 -7.70 -6.06 -1.67
C TRP A 43 -7.19 -7.45 -1.25
N ARG A 44 -7.05 -8.38 -2.20
CA ARG A 44 -6.57 -9.75 -1.93
C ARG A 44 -5.11 -9.78 -1.44
N CYS A 45 -4.26 -8.90 -1.96
CA CYS A 45 -2.89 -8.76 -1.50
C CYS A 45 -2.84 -8.17 -0.09
N ALA A 46 -3.67 -7.16 0.19
CA ALA A 46 -3.79 -6.58 1.52
C ALA A 46 -4.27 -7.62 2.55
N MET A 47 -5.30 -8.40 2.23
CA MET A 47 -5.74 -9.51 3.09
C MET A 47 -4.61 -10.49 3.37
N SER A 48 -3.85 -10.90 2.35
CA SER A 48 -2.74 -11.84 2.55
C SER A 48 -1.61 -11.29 3.43
N VAL A 49 -1.40 -9.96 3.45
CA VAL A 49 -0.32 -9.33 4.21
C VAL A 49 -0.75 -9.01 5.63
N PHE A 50 -1.98 -8.53 5.80
CA PHE A 50 -2.51 -8.05 7.08
C PHE A 50 -3.35 -9.09 7.83
N ASP A 51 -3.56 -10.28 7.26
CA ASP A 51 -4.23 -11.37 7.97
C ASP A 51 -3.52 -11.67 9.29
N GLY A 52 -4.28 -11.73 10.37
CA GLY A 52 -3.76 -11.95 11.72
C GLY A 52 -3.15 -10.73 12.40
N TRP A 53 -3.13 -9.55 11.76
CA TRP A 53 -2.80 -8.30 12.44
C TRP A 53 -4.00 -7.87 13.29
N GLY A 54 -3.73 -7.46 14.53
CA GLY A 54 -4.74 -7.02 15.48
C GLY A 54 -4.17 -5.99 16.45
N GLU A 55 -5.01 -5.44 17.30
CA GLU A 55 -4.57 -4.50 18.33
C GLU A 55 -3.62 -5.22 19.33
N PRO A 56 -2.54 -4.53 19.77
CA PRO A 56 -1.56 -5.10 20.70
C PRO A 56 -2.11 -5.42 22.10
#